data_AF-A0A1Y6CH39-F1
#
_entry.id   AF-A0A1Y6CH39-F1
#
_cell.length_a   1.000
_cell.length_b   1.000
_cell.length_c   1.000
_cell.angle_alpha   90.00
_cell.angle_beta   90.00
_cell.angle_gamma   90.00
#
_symmetry.space_group_name_H-M   'P 1'
#
loop_
_entity.id
_entity.type
_entity.pdbx_description
1 polymer ?
#
loop_
_entity_poly.entity_id
_entity_poly.type
_entity_poly.pdbx_seq_one_letter_code
_entity_poly.pdbx_strand_id
1 'polypeptide(L)'
;MKPALVLISLFICVNLVAEEHPQIAESRKITADFQKALGKKLKQTLQEGGALQAIAVCSEQAPGIAAELSTKSGAEVGRISEKARNGSNAAGPAEREVLAQFAQALKDEKPVLEYFTVENLDKAYSAVYMKGIVAQPLCLSCHGETVAPEISKAIKKRYPADKATGYKQGDLRGAFVVKWPKGL
;
A
#
# COMPACT_ATOMS: atom_id res chain seq x y z
N MET A 1 -5.28 -71.02 20.33
CA MET A 1 -5.86 -69.79 19.75
C MET A 1 -5.86 -68.71 20.82
N LYS A 2 -5.08 -67.63 20.64
CA LYS A 2 -5.19 -66.38 21.41
C LYS A 2 -5.16 -65.24 20.39
N PRO A 3 -6.17 -64.36 20.31
CA PRO A 3 -6.11 -63.22 19.39
C PRO A 3 -5.16 -62.17 19.98
N ALA A 4 -4.14 -61.81 19.22
CA ALA A 4 -3.28 -60.67 19.54
C ALA A 4 -4.05 -59.39 19.23
N LEU A 5 -4.36 -58.61 20.28
CA LEU A 5 -5.01 -57.33 20.18
C LEU A 5 -3.98 -56.29 19.69
N VAL A 6 -4.05 -55.92 18.41
CA VAL A 6 -3.24 -54.84 17.84
C VAL A 6 -3.90 -53.51 18.19
N LEU A 7 -3.34 -52.79 19.16
CA LEU A 7 -3.70 -51.39 19.41
C LEU A 7 -3.11 -50.51 18.31
N ILE A 8 -3.93 -50.12 17.35
CA ILE A 8 -3.62 -49.07 16.38
C ILE A 8 -3.79 -47.73 17.09
N SER A 9 -2.69 -47.14 17.54
CA SER A 9 -2.67 -45.76 18.05
C SER A 9 -2.81 -44.79 16.87
N LEU A 10 -3.98 -44.21 16.73
CA LEU A 10 -4.28 -43.19 15.73
C LEU A 10 -3.65 -41.86 16.19
N PHE A 11 -2.43 -41.57 15.72
CA PHE A 11 -1.82 -40.26 15.87
C PHE A 11 -2.58 -39.26 15.00
N ILE A 12 -3.50 -38.51 15.60
CA ILE A 12 -4.12 -37.34 14.98
C ILE A 12 -3.06 -36.24 14.97
N CYS A 13 -2.38 -36.06 13.84
CA CYS A 13 -1.60 -34.85 13.58
C CYS A 13 -2.58 -33.67 13.44
N VAL A 14 -2.80 -32.94 14.53
CA VAL A 14 -3.42 -31.63 14.48
C VAL A 14 -2.44 -30.70 13.75
N ASN A 15 -2.74 -30.38 12.49
CA ASN A 15 -2.02 -29.34 11.76
C ASN A 15 -2.31 -28.01 12.46
N LEU A 16 -1.38 -27.57 13.30
CA LEU A 16 -1.41 -26.25 13.93
C LEU A 16 -1.11 -25.21 12.84
N VAL A 17 -2.14 -24.76 12.12
CA VAL A 17 -2.01 -23.58 11.26
C VAL A 17 -1.85 -22.40 12.20
N ALA A 18 -0.68 -21.75 12.20
CA ALA A 18 -0.48 -20.53 12.97
C ALA A 18 -1.54 -19.50 12.57
N GLU A 19 -2.37 -19.08 13.52
CA GLU A 19 -3.41 -18.08 13.29
C GLU A 19 -2.75 -16.75 12.89
N GLU A 20 -3.17 -16.20 11.76
CA GLU A 20 -2.64 -14.93 11.26
C GLU A 20 -3.04 -13.78 12.20
N HIS A 21 -2.12 -12.84 12.47
CA HIS A 21 -2.42 -11.72 13.37
C HIS A 21 -3.67 -10.96 12.90
N PRO A 22 -4.69 -10.71 13.75
CA PRO A 22 -5.98 -10.14 13.33
C PRO A 22 -5.87 -8.84 12.53
N GLN A 23 -4.90 -8.01 12.90
CA GLN A 23 -4.62 -6.73 12.21
C GLN A 23 -4.12 -6.91 10.78
N ILE A 24 -3.56 -8.05 10.38
CA ILE A 24 -3.17 -8.30 8.99
C ILE A 24 -4.42 -8.34 8.10
N ALA A 25 -5.43 -9.13 8.49
CA ALA A 25 -6.67 -9.26 7.73
C ALA A 25 -7.39 -7.91 7.60
N GLU A 26 -7.49 -7.16 8.70
CA GLU A 26 -8.11 -5.83 8.68
C GLU A 26 -7.28 -4.83 7.85
N SER A 27 -5.95 -4.86 7.93
CA SER A 27 -5.08 -3.98 7.13
C SER A 27 -5.17 -4.28 5.64
N ARG A 28 -5.28 -5.55 5.24
CA ARG A 28 -5.57 -5.95 3.86
C ARG A 28 -6.90 -5.38 3.38
N LYS A 29 -7.94 -5.46 4.22
CA LYS A 29 -9.25 -4.88 3.90
C LYS A 29 -9.17 -3.36 3.72
N ILE A 30 -8.57 -2.65 4.68
CA ILE A 30 -8.39 -1.19 4.63
C ILE A 30 -7.63 -0.76 3.37
N THR A 31 -6.52 -1.42 3.05
CA THR A 31 -5.71 -1.07 1.87
C THR A 31 -6.44 -1.39 0.55
N ALA A 32 -7.21 -2.48 0.50
CA ALA A 32 -8.07 -2.80 -0.64
C ALA A 32 -9.19 -1.76 -0.83
N ASP A 33 -9.83 -1.33 0.26
CA ASP A 33 -10.87 -0.30 0.24
C ASP A 33 -10.30 1.05 -0.21
N PHE A 34 -9.10 1.42 0.28
CA PHE A 34 -8.39 2.63 -0.17
C PHE A 34 -8.09 2.56 -1.68
N GLN A 35 -7.47 1.47 -2.14
CA GLN A 35 -7.16 1.30 -3.56
C GLN A 35 -8.39 1.38 -4.44
N LYS A 36 -9.49 0.74 -4.03
CA LYS A 36 -10.77 0.74 -4.76
C LYS A 36 -11.38 2.15 -4.83
N ALA A 37 -11.48 2.84 -3.70
CA ALA A 37 -12.06 4.18 -3.63
C ALA A 37 -11.26 5.18 -4.46
N LEU A 38 -9.93 5.18 -4.30
CA LEU A 38 -9.03 6.07 -5.02
C LEU A 38 -9.04 5.77 -6.52
N GLY A 39 -8.95 4.49 -6.91
CA GLY A 39 -8.98 4.05 -8.29
C GLY A 39 -10.28 4.43 -8.98
N LYS A 40 -11.42 4.25 -8.31
CA LYS A 40 -12.74 4.66 -8.82
C LYS A 40 -12.77 6.17 -9.08
N LYS A 41 -12.38 6.99 -8.09
CA LYS A 41 -12.40 8.46 -8.24
C LYS A 41 -11.46 8.93 -9.35
N LEU A 42 -10.26 8.37 -9.40
CA LEU A 42 -9.27 8.69 -10.43
C LEU A 42 -9.78 8.34 -11.83
N LYS A 43 -10.32 7.13 -12.02
CA LYS A 43 -10.86 6.69 -13.30
C LYS A 43 -12.00 7.60 -13.76
N GLN A 44 -12.93 7.92 -12.87
CA GLN A 44 -14.05 8.81 -13.16
C GLN A 44 -13.56 10.20 -13.60
N THR A 45 -12.67 10.82 -12.82
CA THR A 45 -12.17 12.17 -13.16
C THR A 45 -11.35 12.19 -14.44
N LEU A 46 -10.57 11.12 -14.71
CA LEU A 46 -9.85 10.99 -15.99
C LEU A 46 -10.82 10.90 -17.18
N GLN A 47 -11.95 10.20 -17.03
CA GLN A 47 -12.95 10.05 -18.08
C GLN A 47 -13.74 11.35 -18.32
N GLU A 48 -14.09 12.08 -17.27
CA GLU A 48 -14.92 13.28 -17.35
C GLU A 48 -14.12 14.53 -17.75
N GLY A 49 -12.87 14.64 -17.29
CA GLY A 49 -12.12 15.90 -17.30
C GLY A 49 -10.64 15.77 -17.65
N GLY A 50 -10.18 14.57 -17.98
CA GLY A 50 -8.79 14.30 -18.36
C GLY A 50 -7.78 14.45 -17.22
N ALA A 51 -6.50 14.36 -17.59
CA ALA A 51 -5.40 14.33 -16.63
C ALA A 51 -5.25 15.61 -15.80
N LEU A 52 -5.57 16.78 -16.38
CA LEU A 52 -5.48 18.07 -15.66
C LEU A 52 -6.42 18.13 -14.46
N GLN A 53 -7.67 17.68 -14.61
CA GLN A 53 -8.61 17.61 -13.48
C GLN A 53 -8.23 16.50 -12.50
N ALA A 54 -7.70 15.38 -13.00
CA ALA A 54 -7.29 14.25 -12.17
C ALA A 54 -6.14 14.59 -11.20
N ILE A 55 -5.36 15.64 -11.44
CA ILE A 55 -4.35 16.13 -10.49
C ILE A 55 -4.97 16.45 -9.12
N ALA A 56 -6.19 17.01 -9.10
CA ALA A 56 -6.90 17.37 -7.87
C ALA A 56 -7.27 16.13 -7.03
N VAL A 57 -7.57 14.99 -7.68
CA VAL A 57 -7.85 13.71 -7.01
C VAL A 57 -6.68 13.31 -6.10
N CYS A 58 -5.45 13.49 -6.58
CA CYS A 58 -4.27 13.13 -5.80
C CYS A 58 -3.99 14.09 -4.62
N SER A 59 -4.32 15.38 -4.74
CA SER A 59 -4.09 16.38 -3.68
C SER A 59 -5.17 16.42 -2.62
N GLU A 60 -6.42 16.13 -3.00
CA GLU A 60 -7.59 16.42 -2.16
C GLU A 60 -8.35 15.16 -1.79
N GLN A 61 -8.65 14.32 -2.79
CA GLN A 61 -9.48 13.15 -2.57
C GLN A 61 -8.71 12.03 -1.87
N ALA A 62 -7.43 11.82 -2.23
CA ALA A 62 -6.63 10.77 -1.60
C ALA A 62 -6.39 11.01 -0.09
N PRO A 63 -6.06 12.23 0.39
CA PRO A 63 -6.04 12.52 1.83
C PRO A 63 -7.40 12.35 2.50
N GLY A 64 -8.50 12.74 1.84
CA GLY A 64 -9.85 12.56 2.37
C GLY A 64 -10.22 11.09 2.61
N ILE A 65 -9.94 10.23 1.62
CA ILE A 65 -10.16 8.77 1.73
C ILE A 65 -9.31 8.18 2.87
N ALA A 66 -8.04 8.58 2.96
CA ALA A 66 -7.14 8.14 4.02
C ALA A 66 -7.67 8.52 5.41
N ALA A 67 -8.14 9.76 5.58
CA ALA A 67 -8.70 10.24 6.83
C ALA A 67 -10.00 9.50 7.21
N GLU A 68 -10.89 9.24 6.25
CA GLU A 68 -12.12 8.49 6.49
C GLU A 68 -11.83 7.06 6.95
N LEU A 69 -10.89 6.37 6.28
CA LEU A 69 -10.48 5.02 6.67
C LEU A 69 -9.78 5.00 8.03
N SER A 70 -8.99 6.03 8.35
CA SER A 70 -8.34 6.17 9.65
C SER A 70 -9.39 6.30 10.76
N THR A 71 -10.36 7.20 10.60
CA THR A 71 -11.45 7.39 11.58
C THR A 71 -12.27 6.13 11.79
N LYS A 72 -12.57 5.38 10.72
CA LYS A 72 -13.39 4.15 10.80
C LYS A 72 -12.68 3.00 11.49
N SER A 73 -11.37 2.89 11.32
CA SER A 73 -10.59 1.74 11.81
C SER A 73 -9.89 2.00 13.14
N GLY A 74 -9.67 3.27 13.50
CA GLY A 74 -8.78 3.64 14.60
C GLY A 74 -7.28 3.51 14.27
N ALA A 75 -6.93 3.09 13.04
CA ALA A 75 -5.56 3.05 12.56
C ALA A 75 -5.18 4.38 11.88
N GLU A 76 -3.87 4.64 11.74
CA GLU A 76 -3.38 5.65 10.83
C GLU A 76 -3.20 5.05 9.44
N VAL A 77 -3.99 5.53 8.48
CA VAL A 77 -4.02 5.01 7.10
C VAL A 77 -3.43 6.05 6.15
N GLY A 78 -2.55 5.62 5.25
CA GLY A 78 -1.89 6.55 4.34
C GLY A 78 -1.26 5.91 3.10
N ARG A 79 -0.50 6.73 2.37
CA ARG A 79 0.36 6.30 1.27
C ARG A 79 1.75 6.90 1.47
N ILE A 80 2.76 6.13 1.12
CA ILE A 80 4.17 6.52 1.23
C ILE A 80 4.93 6.20 -0.05
N SER A 81 6.01 6.94 -0.31
CA SER A 81 6.84 6.79 -1.50
C SER A 81 8.23 7.41 -1.29
N GLU A 82 9.25 6.80 -1.91
CA GLU A 82 10.59 7.39 -2.08
C GLU A 82 10.55 8.67 -2.93
N LYS A 83 9.69 8.68 -3.94
CA LYS A 83 9.49 9.76 -4.91
C LYS A 83 8.11 10.35 -4.72
N ALA A 84 7.89 10.92 -3.54
CA ALA A 84 6.60 11.47 -3.15
C ALA A 84 6.24 12.73 -3.96
N ARG A 85 4.96 12.84 -4.36
CA ARG A 85 4.41 14.05 -5.00
C ARG A 85 3.98 15.07 -3.96
N ASN A 86 3.26 14.58 -2.95
CA ASN A 86 2.97 15.32 -1.74
C ASN A 86 4.02 14.96 -0.69
N GLY A 87 4.70 15.96 -0.10
CA GLY A 87 5.73 15.76 0.90
C GLY A 87 5.24 15.02 2.15
N SER A 88 3.95 15.09 2.48
CA SER A 88 3.35 14.31 3.58
C SER A 88 3.40 12.80 3.37
N ASN A 89 3.64 12.36 2.14
CA ASN A 89 3.72 10.95 1.76
C ASN A 89 5.19 10.50 1.58
N ALA A 90 6.15 11.29 2.06
CA ALA A 90 7.55 10.87 2.04
C ALA A 90 7.75 9.70 3.01
N ALA A 91 8.38 8.64 2.55
CA ALA A 91 8.70 7.49 3.39
C ALA A 91 9.77 7.85 4.43
N GLY A 92 9.51 7.49 5.69
CA GLY A 92 10.49 7.52 6.79
C GLY A 92 11.50 6.38 6.69
N PRO A 93 12.61 6.39 7.44
CA PRO A 93 13.73 5.46 7.26
C PRO A 93 13.32 3.98 7.22
N ALA A 94 12.51 3.53 8.17
CA ALA A 94 12.10 2.13 8.25
C ALA A 94 11.13 1.72 7.12
N GLU A 95 10.28 2.66 6.66
CA GLU A 95 9.41 2.44 5.50
C GLU A 95 10.23 2.34 4.20
N ARG A 96 11.35 3.05 4.09
CA ARG A 96 12.26 2.97 2.92
C ARG A 96 12.87 1.59 2.78
N GLU A 97 13.21 0.94 3.89
CA GLU A 97 13.73 -0.42 3.88
C GLU A 97 12.72 -1.40 3.30
N VAL A 98 11.45 -1.28 3.68
CA VAL A 98 10.37 -2.10 3.11
C VAL A 98 10.11 -1.77 1.64
N LEU A 99 10.13 -0.48 1.25
CA LEU A 99 10.02 -0.08 -0.15
C LEU A 99 11.17 -0.63 -1.01
N ALA A 100 12.39 -0.67 -0.47
CA ALA A 100 13.54 -1.27 -1.15
C ALA A 100 13.36 -2.78 -1.34
N GLN A 101 12.85 -3.49 -0.33
CA GLN A 101 12.50 -4.92 -0.44
C GLN A 101 11.44 -5.16 -1.53
N PHE A 102 10.39 -4.35 -1.55
CA PHE A 102 9.37 -4.42 -2.60
C PHE A 102 9.93 -4.14 -3.99
N ALA A 103 10.80 -3.15 -4.13
CA ALA A 103 11.44 -2.83 -5.41
C ALA A 103 12.34 -3.98 -5.88
N GLN A 104 13.04 -4.66 -4.96
CA GLN A 104 13.84 -5.83 -5.29
C GLN A 104 12.97 -7.03 -5.67
N ALA A 105 11.90 -7.30 -4.93
CA ALA A 105 10.95 -8.38 -5.21
C ALA A 105 10.30 -8.28 -6.60
N LEU A 106 10.05 -7.06 -7.09
CA LEU A 106 9.60 -6.82 -8.47
C LEU A 106 10.66 -7.18 -9.51
N LYS A 107 11.94 -6.87 -9.27
CA LYS A 107 13.04 -7.21 -10.17
C LYS A 107 13.28 -8.73 -10.23
N ASP A 108 13.08 -9.40 -9.11
CA ASP A 108 13.26 -10.85 -8.98
C ASP A 108 12.04 -11.65 -9.49
N GLU A 109 11.01 -10.97 -10.03
CA GLU A 109 9.75 -11.55 -10.49
C GLU A 109 9.02 -12.39 -9.42
N LYS A 110 9.19 -12.02 -8.13
CA LYS A 110 8.56 -12.65 -6.97
C LYS A 110 7.71 -11.64 -6.20
N PRO A 111 6.58 -11.16 -6.75
CA PRO A 111 5.93 -9.93 -6.30
C PRO A 111 5.06 -10.11 -5.04
N VAL A 112 5.63 -10.61 -3.96
CA VAL A 112 5.01 -10.52 -2.64
C VAL A 112 5.29 -9.12 -2.09
N LEU A 113 4.44 -8.17 -2.46
CA LEU A 113 4.56 -6.76 -2.05
C LEU A 113 3.71 -6.46 -0.82
N GLU A 114 3.83 -7.30 0.19
CA GLU A 114 3.11 -7.21 1.44
C GLU A 114 4.08 -7.37 2.59
N TYR A 115 3.96 -6.50 3.59
CA TYR A 115 4.81 -6.49 4.76
C TYR A 115 3.95 -6.22 5.98
N PHE A 116 4.22 -6.96 7.06
CA PHE A 116 3.60 -6.76 8.36
C PHE A 116 4.65 -6.95 9.44
N THR A 117 4.65 -6.06 10.42
CA THR A 117 5.46 -6.23 11.62
C THR A 117 4.69 -5.79 12.84
N VAL A 118 4.90 -6.51 13.93
CA VAL A 118 4.62 -6.03 15.29
C VAL A 118 5.89 -5.38 15.84
N GLU A 119 5.73 -4.31 16.61
CA GLU A 119 6.78 -3.69 17.44
C GLU A 119 8.07 -3.14 16.77
N ASN A 120 8.13 -2.77 15.48
CA ASN A 120 9.44 -2.47 14.85
C ASN A 120 9.61 -1.29 13.88
N LEU A 121 8.64 -0.38 13.68
CA LEU A 121 8.88 0.80 12.81
C LEU A 121 8.87 2.15 13.55
N ASP A 122 8.07 2.26 14.61
CA ASP A 122 8.04 3.42 15.49
C ASP A 122 7.48 2.93 16.82
N LYS A 123 8.16 3.18 17.95
CA LYS A 123 7.74 2.67 19.27
C LYS A 123 6.34 3.16 19.71
N ALA A 124 5.71 4.02 18.92
CA ALA A 124 4.34 4.51 19.06
C ALA A 124 3.26 3.53 18.55
N TYR A 125 3.59 2.60 17.66
CA TYR A 125 2.62 1.68 17.04
C TYR A 125 2.75 0.25 17.58
N SER A 126 1.63 -0.46 17.66
CA SER A 126 1.56 -1.88 18.02
C SER A 126 1.85 -2.76 16.82
N ALA A 127 1.38 -2.35 15.63
CA ALA A 127 1.64 -3.04 14.38
C ALA A 127 1.70 -2.07 13.20
N VAL A 128 2.46 -2.42 12.17
CA VAL A 128 2.47 -1.69 10.90
C VAL A 128 2.37 -2.67 9.75
N TYR A 129 1.50 -2.33 8.80
CA TYR A 129 1.27 -3.05 7.57
C TYR A 129 1.57 -2.17 6.36
N MET A 130 2.19 -2.73 5.33
CA MET A 130 2.46 -2.07 4.05
C MET A 130 2.06 -2.94 2.88
N LYS A 131 1.41 -2.34 1.88
CA LYS A 131 1.06 -2.97 0.60
C LYS A 131 1.61 -2.16 -0.56
N GLY A 132 2.48 -2.76 -1.38
CA GLY A 132 3.09 -2.10 -2.52
C GLY A 132 2.07 -1.63 -3.57
N ILE A 133 2.33 -0.46 -4.15
CA ILE A 133 1.56 0.12 -5.24
C ILE A 133 2.41 0.03 -6.51
N VAL A 134 2.00 -0.82 -7.44
CA VAL A 134 2.68 -1.00 -8.73
C VAL A 134 2.07 -0.05 -9.76
N ALA A 135 2.92 0.68 -10.49
CA ALA A 135 2.49 1.61 -11.52
C ALA A 135 1.81 0.88 -12.68
N GLN A 136 0.57 1.26 -12.97
CA GLN A 136 -0.26 0.76 -14.07
C GLN A 136 -0.27 1.78 -15.22
N PRO A 137 -0.72 1.42 -16.44
CA PRO A 137 -0.78 2.35 -17.58
C PRO A 137 -1.42 3.70 -17.25
N LEU A 138 -2.53 3.70 -16.51
CA LEU A 138 -3.24 4.92 -16.10
C LEU A 138 -2.39 5.86 -15.22
N CYS A 139 -1.42 5.32 -14.49
CA CYS A 139 -0.54 6.10 -13.62
C CYS A 139 0.43 6.95 -14.44
N LEU A 140 0.82 6.46 -15.62
CA LEU A 140 1.92 7.01 -16.41
C LEU A 140 1.56 8.35 -17.06
N SER A 141 0.28 8.67 -17.22
CA SER A 141 -0.16 9.99 -17.71
C SER A 141 0.37 11.16 -16.86
N CYS A 142 0.63 10.92 -15.56
CA CYS A 142 1.14 11.93 -14.63
C CYS A 142 2.45 11.52 -13.93
N HIS A 143 2.80 10.24 -13.95
CA HIS A 143 3.97 9.69 -13.28
C HIS A 143 5.02 9.13 -14.26
N GLY A 144 4.73 9.07 -15.56
CA GLY A 144 5.58 8.47 -16.57
C GLY A 144 6.94 9.16 -16.78
N GLU A 145 7.79 8.54 -17.58
CA GLU A 145 9.01 9.15 -18.14
C GLU A 145 8.70 10.38 -18.99
N THR A 146 7.59 10.33 -19.72
CA THR A 146 7.09 11.43 -20.54
C THR A 146 5.74 11.87 -20.01
N VAL A 147 5.66 13.13 -19.57
CA VAL A 147 4.43 13.78 -19.12
C VAL A 147 4.20 15.02 -19.98
N ALA A 148 2.98 15.20 -20.48
CA ALA A 148 2.65 16.31 -21.36
C ALA A 148 2.98 17.67 -20.69
N PRO A 149 3.50 18.67 -21.43
CA PRO A 149 3.97 19.94 -20.85
C PRO A 149 2.93 20.65 -19.99
N GLU A 150 1.67 20.65 -20.39
CA GLU A 150 0.56 21.26 -19.67
C GLU A 150 0.26 20.54 -18.35
N ILE A 151 0.34 19.21 -18.33
CA ILE A 151 0.18 18.40 -17.12
C ILE A 151 1.36 18.64 -16.18
N SER A 152 2.59 18.65 -16.71
CA SER A 152 3.80 18.93 -15.93
C SER A 152 3.76 20.32 -15.29
N LYS A 153 3.31 21.35 -16.02
CA LYS A 153 3.11 22.71 -15.51
C LYS A 153 2.07 22.74 -14.39
N ALA A 154 0.93 22.08 -14.57
CA ALA A 154 -0.11 22.00 -13.56
C ALA A 154 0.35 21.27 -12.28
N ILE A 155 1.09 20.15 -12.44
CA ILE A 155 1.71 19.43 -11.33
C ILE A 155 2.67 20.34 -10.58
N LYS A 156 3.62 20.99 -11.26
CA LYS A 156 4.61 21.89 -10.61
C LYS A 156 3.96 23.05 -9.87
N LYS A 157 2.87 23.62 -10.40
CA LYS A 157 2.12 24.67 -9.72
C LYS A 157 1.49 24.19 -8.41
N ARG A 158 0.95 22.97 -8.39
CA ARG A 158 0.31 22.37 -7.21
C ARG A 158 1.32 21.77 -6.22
N TYR A 159 2.43 21.24 -6.74
CA TYR A 159 3.47 20.51 -6.03
C TYR A 159 4.86 21.00 -6.47
N PRO A 160 5.34 22.14 -5.92
CA PRO A 160 6.63 22.71 -6.31
C PRO A 160 7.83 21.77 -6.04
N ALA A 161 7.70 20.87 -5.07
CA ALA A 161 8.71 19.89 -4.69
C ALA A 161 8.40 18.47 -5.22
N ASP A 162 7.60 18.33 -6.28
CA ASP A 162 7.26 17.03 -6.85
C ASP A 162 8.49 16.22 -7.27
N LYS A 163 8.52 14.95 -6.84
CA LYS A 163 9.53 13.96 -7.26
C LYS A 163 8.94 12.79 -8.03
N ALA A 164 7.62 12.73 -8.19
CA ALA A 164 6.92 11.52 -8.61
C ALA A 164 6.82 11.34 -10.14
N THR A 165 7.89 11.54 -10.89
CA THR A 165 7.92 11.35 -12.36
C THR A 165 8.95 10.28 -12.75
N GLY A 166 9.01 9.85 -14.01
CA GLY A 166 10.01 8.89 -14.47
C GLY A 166 9.70 7.43 -14.15
N TYR A 167 8.43 7.09 -13.93
CA TYR A 167 8.00 5.71 -13.73
C TYR A 167 7.68 5.02 -15.06
N LYS A 168 7.89 3.70 -15.11
CA LYS A 168 7.41 2.78 -16.14
C LYS A 168 6.30 1.91 -15.59
N GLN A 169 5.56 1.25 -16.48
CA GLN A 169 4.61 0.23 -16.07
C GLN A 169 5.36 -0.90 -15.35
N GLY A 170 4.84 -1.34 -14.20
CA GLY A 170 5.49 -2.36 -13.38
C GLY A 170 6.42 -1.80 -12.30
N ASP A 171 6.78 -0.52 -12.34
CA ASP A 171 7.61 0.09 -11.29
C ASP A 171 6.86 0.17 -9.95
N LEU A 172 7.61 0.08 -8.84
CA LEU A 172 7.09 0.40 -7.52
C LEU A 172 6.85 1.91 -7.40
N ARG A 173 5.58 2.32 -7.39
CA ARG A 173 5.18 3.73 -7.18
C ARG A 173 5.28 4.15 -5.71
N GLY A 174 5.11 3.23 -4.78
CA GLY A 174 5.08 3.47 -3.34
C GLY A 174 4.36 2.33 -2.63
N ALA A 175 3.77 2.61 -1.47
CA ALA A 175 2.93 1.66 -0.74
C ALA A 175 1.74 2.36 -0.08
N PHE A 176 0.66 1.62 0.12
CA PHE A 176 -0.29 1.92 1.20
C PHE A 176 0.34 1.52 2.53
N VAL A 177 0.07 2.29 3.57
CA VAL A 177 0.54 2.02 4.94
C VAL A 177 -0.65 2.08 5.90
N VAL A 178 -0.70 1.14 6.84
CA VAL A 178 -1.65 1.12 7.95
C VAL A 178 -0.83 0.93 9.23
N LYS A 179 -0.88 1.91 10.13
CA LYS A 179 -0.18 1.87 11.42
C LYS A 179 -1.21 1.80 12.53
N TRP A 180 -1.15 0.76 13.34
CA TRP A 180 -2.05 0.55 14.47
C TRP A 180 -1.44 1.19 15.72
N PRO A 181 -2.11 2.18 16.35
CA PRO A 181 -1.62 2.77 17.59
C PRO A 181 -1.47 1.73 18.71
N LYS A 182 -0.68 2.04 19.72
CA LYS A 182 -0.69 1.29 20.98
C LYS A 182 -1.91 1.70 21.82
N GLY A 183 -2.59 0.72 22.43
CA GLY A 183 -3.60 0.97 23.47
C GLY A 183 -5.02 1.29 22.97
N LEU A 184 -5.47 0.65 21.88
CA LEU A 184 -6.90 0.53 21.59
C LEU A 184 -7.56 -0.50 22.52
#